data_AF-A0A8K0PDW2-F1
#
_entry.id   AF-A0A8K0PDW2-F1
#
_cell.length_a   1.000
_cell.length_b   1.000
_cell.length_c   1.000
_cell.angle_alpha   90.00
_cell.angle_beta   90.00
_cell.angle_gamma   90.00
#
_symmetry.space_group_name_H-M   'P 1'
#
loop_
_entity.id
_entity.type
_entity.pdbx_description
1 polymer ?
#
loop_
_entity_poly.entity_id
_entity_poly.type
_entity_poly.pdbx_seq_one_letter_code
_entity_poly.pdbx_strand_id
1 'polypeptide(L)'
;MEIRTTTSDLRMALQEAERRSAEQDKQSRFLATLQWLGAVDQSAKHKLLLQKREAGTADWFLQAAEYKSWKTPAGSALWLHGIPGCGKSVIAAVITEDLLNTNAKEERVATAYFHFDFSNKNDSTLGMLLRSVITQLSLQASLVPPCLGRFANDRLKGTKLNGIESTYKDIVAQPDNIDLATLLVEVVDAHFDSVYLVIDAMDEASDLEDLLRYLTDLLSQRSNKLHVLLTSRKETTIVSALENVVDTSVEMDPVATNADIGTYVMNEVARQPKLRKWSEGLRQEVQTALTKDACGMYVDIWSSFQCSHN
;
A
#
# COMPACT_ATOMS: atom_id res chain seq x y z
N MET A 1 -15.41 -39.70 -45.54
CA MET A 1 -14.60 -38.49 -45.27
C MET A 1 -15.09 -37.80 -43.99
N GLU A 2 -16.41 -37.71 -43.78
CA GLU A 2 -17.05 -37.08 -42.59
C GLU A 2 -16.64 -37.66 -41.22
N ILE A 3 -16.51 -38.98 -41.07
CA ILE A 3 -16.17 -39.61 -39.76
C ILE A 3 -14.79 -39.19 -39.23
N ARG A 4 -13.80 -38.99 -40.13
CA ARG A 4 -12.45 -38.55 -39.74
C ARG A 4 -12.44 -37.10 -39.24
N THR A 5 -13.28 -36.24 -39.83
CA THR A 5 -13.46 -34.85 -39.40
C THR A 5 -14.08 -34.80 -38.00
N THR A 6 -15.15 -35.58 -37.75
CA THR A 6 -15.80 -35.64 -36.44
C THR A 6 -14.89 -36.16 -35.32
N THR A 7 -14.01 -37.13 -35.62
CA THR A 7 -13.05 -37.65 -34.62
C THR A 7 -11.94 -36.63 -34.31
N SER A 8 -11.52 -35.85 -35.30
CA SER A 8 -10.58 -34.75 -35.11
C SER A 8 -11.18 -33.64 -34.24
N ASP A 9 -12.42 -33.24 -34.51
CA ASP A 9 -13.12 -32.19 -33.78
C ASP A 9 -13.38 -32.56 -32.32
N LEU A 10 -13.76 -33.82 -32.05
CA LEU A 10 -13.92 -34.34 -30.68
C LEU A 10 -12.59 -34.35 -29.91
N ARG A 11 -11.48 -34.70 -30.56
CA ARG A 11 -10.15 -34.69 -29.92
C ARG A 11 -9.71 -33.27 -29.57
N MET A 12 -9.95 -32.31 -30.46
CA MET A 12 -9.68 -30.88 -30.20
C MET A 12 -10.53 -30.35 -29.05
N ALA A 13 -11.82 -30.70 -29.02
CA ALA A 13 -12.73 -30.32 -27.94
C ALA A 13 -12.32 -30.92 -26.59
N LEU A 14 -11.88 -32.18 -26.56
CA LEU A 14 -11.37 -32.82 -25.35
C LEU A 14 -10.09 -32.15 -24.84
N GLN A 15 -9.12 -31.88 -25.74
CA GLN A 15 -7.88 -31.19 -25.37
C GLN A 15 -8.14 -29.78 -24.82
N GLU A 16 -9.08 -29.04 -25.41
CA GLU A 16 -9.45 -27.72 -24.92
C GLU A 16 -10.18 -27.79 -23.57
N ALA A 17 -11.01 -28.81 -23.35
CA ALA A 17 -11.66 -29.04 -22.05
C ALA A 17 -10.63 -29.40 -20.95
N GLU A 18 -9.67 -30.28 -21.25
CA GLU A 18 -8.56 -30.63 -20.35
C GLU A 18 -7.72 -29.40 -20.01
N ARG A 19 -7.39 -28.57 -21.00
CA ARG A 19 -6.63 -27.32 -20.80
C ARG A 19 -7.38 -26.34 -19.92
N ARG A 20 -8.69 -26.16 -20.11
CA ARG A 20 -9.53 -25.30 -19.26
C ARG A 20 -9.61 -25.82 -17.84
N SER A 21 -9.79 -27.12 -17.64
CA SER A 21 -9.79 -27.74 -16.31
C SER A 21 -8.45 -27.52 -15.59
N ALA A 22 -7.33 -27.70 -16.29
CA ALA A 22 -6.00 -27.49 -15.72
C ALA A 22 -5.76 -26.02 -15.33
N GLU A 23 -6.22 -25.06 -16.15
CA GLU A 23 -6.09 -23.64 -15.84
C GLU A 23 -6.97 -23.24 -14.65
N GLN A 24 -8.19 -23.77 -14.56
CA GLN A 24 -9.06 -23.57 -13.41
C GLN A 24 -8.44 -24.12 -12.13
N ASP A 25 -7.90 -25.34 -12.15
CA ASP A 25 -7.21 -25.95 -11.01
C ASP A 25 -6.00 -25.11 -10.58
N LYS A 26 -5.23 -24.60 -11.54
CA LYS A 26 -4.08 -23.73 -11.27
C LYS A 26 -4.52 -22.43 -10.60
N GLN A 27 -5.58 -21.79 -11.12
CA GLN A 27 -6.14 -20.56 -10.54
C GLN A 27 -6.70 -20.80 -9.14
N SER A 28 -7.43 -21.90 -8.90
CA SER A 28 -7.96 -22.25 -7.59
C SER A 28 -6.85 -22.48 -6.56
N ARG A 29 -5.76 -23.18 -6.94
CA ARG A 29 -4.60 -23.37 -6.05
C ARG A 29 -3.88 -22.06 -5.76
N PHE A 30 -3.78 -21.19 -6.74
CA PHE A 30 -3.20 -19.86 -6.56
C PHE A 30 -3.99 -19.04 -5.53
N LEU A 31 -5.31 -18.95 -5.67
CA LEU A 31 -6.15 -18.25 -4.71
C LEU A 31 -6.10 -18.89 -3.31
N ALA A 32 -6.08 -20.21 -3.22
CA ALA A 32 -5.90 -20.92 -1.95
C ALA A 32 -4.55 -20.61 -1.30
N THR A 33 -3.49 -20.46 -2.10
CA THR A 33 -2.15 -20.08 -1.61
C THR A 33 -2.17 -18.67 -1.04
N LEU A 34 -2.78 -17.70 -1.73
CA LEU A 34 -2.93 -16.34 -1.23
C LEU A 34 -3.78 -16.29 0.06
N GLN A 35 -4.84 -17.08 0.13
CA GLN A 35 -5.65 -17.21 1.33
C GLN A 35 -4.88 -17.81 2.51
N TRP A 36 -4.03 -18.81 2.24
CA TRP A 36 -3.15 -19.44 3.23
C TRP A 36 -2.09 -18.47 3.78
N LEU A 37 -1.53 -17.59 2.94
CA LEU A 37 -0.65 -16.52 3.41
C LEU A 37 -1.33 -15.63 4.46
N GLY A 38 -2.66 -15.53 4.45
CA GLY A 38 -3.41 -14.86 5.50
C GLY A 38 -3.12 -13.36 5.57
N ALA A 39 -2.95 -12.72 4.42
CA ALA A 39 -2.73 -11.27 4.32
C ALA A 39 -3.93 -10.45 4.83
N VAL A 40 -3.63 -9.27 5.37
CA VAL A 40 -4.63 -8.24 5.71
C VAL A 40 -4.97 -7.44 4.46
N ASP A 41 -6.27 -7.24 4.24
CA ASP A 41 -6.79 -6.37 3.17
C ASP A 41 -6.65 -4.89 3.55
N GLN A 42 -5.83 -4.16 2.78
CA GLN A 42 -5.55 -2.74 2.98
C GLN A 42 -6.54 -1.82 2.24
N SER A 43 -7.40 -2.36 1.38
CA SER A 43 -8.26 -1.58 0.47
C SER A 43 -9.26 -0.69 1.21
N ALA A 44 -9.88 -1.21 2.27
CA ALA A 44 -10.85 -0.45 3.07
C ALA A 44 -10.18 0.73 3.77
N LYS A 45 -9.02 0.52 4.40
CA LYS A 45 -8.26 1.58 5.07
C LYS A 45 -7.75 2.61 4.06
N HIS A 46 -7.21 2.15 2.94
CA HIS A 46 -6.75 3.01 1.86
C HIS A 46 -7.88 3.91 1.33
N LYS A 47 -9.07 3.34 1.07
CA LYS A 47 -10.25 4.11 0.65
C LYS A 47 -10.69 5.14 1.69
N LEU A 48 -10.62 4.81 2.99
CA LEU A 48 -10.92 5.77 4.05
C LEU A 48 -9.91 6.92 4.09
N LEU A 49 -8.62 6.66 3.85
CA LEU A 49 -7.60 7.71 3.74
C LEU A 49 -7.84 8.63 2.53
N LEU A 50 -8.21 8.06 1.38
CA LEU A 50 -8.61 8.85 0.21
C LEU A 50 -9.87 9.68 0.46
N GLN A 51 -10.85 9.16 1.21
CA GLN A 51 -12.06 9.90 1.57
C GLN A 51 -11.80 11.07 2.53
N LYS A 52 -10.71 11.02 3.31
CA LYS A 52 -10.25 12.14 4.13
C LYS A 52 -9.59 13.26 3.31
N ARG A 53 -9.19 12.96 2.07
CA ARG A 53 -8.62 13.96 1.16
C ARG A 53 -9.72 14.93 0.73
N GLU A 54 -9.39 16.21 0.76
CA GLU A 54 -10.22 17.25 0.16
C GLU A 54 -9.77 17.53 -1.27
N ALA A 55 -10.71 17.93 -2.13
CA ALA A 55 -10.36 18.34 -3.48
C ALA A 55 -9.39 19.53 -3.44
N GLY A 56 -8.26 19.42 -4.14
CA GLY A 56 -7.21 20.44 -4.18
C GLY A 56 -6.17 20.37 -3.07
N THR A 57 -6.20 19.36 -2.19
CA THR A 57 -5.15 19.12 -1.18
C THR A 57 -4.22 17.98 -1.55
N ALA A 58 -3.03 17.94 -0.94
CA ALA A 58 -1.94 16.99 -1.21
C ALA A 58 -1.33 17.03 -2.62
N ASP A 59 -1.83 17.88 -3.51
CA ASP A 59 -1.33 18.03 -4.89
C ASP A 59 0.10 18.59 -4.93
N TRP A 60 0.47 19.38 -3.91
CA TRP A 60 1.81 19.96 -3.80
C TRP A 60 2.90 18.88 -3.82
N PHE A 61 2.66 17.74 -3.17
CA PHE A 61 3.65 16.66 -3.11
C PHE A 61 3.75 15.91 -4.45
N LEU A 62 2.64 15.69 -5.15
CA LEU A 62 2.66 15.11 -6.49
C LEU A 62 3.40 16.00 -7.50
N GLN A 63 3.42 17.31 -7.26
CA GLN A 63 4.13 18.28 -8.08
C GLN A 63 5.61 18.44 -7.69
N ALA A 64 6.00 17.99 -6.50
CA ALA A 64 7.35 18.11 -5.96
C ALA A 64 8.39 17.42 -6.86
N ALA A 65 9.57 18.03 -6.92
CA ALA A 65 10.67 17.52 -7.75
C ALA A 65 11.16 16.18 -7.20
N GLU A 66 11.17 16.03 -5.89
CA GLU A 66 11.57 14.84 -5.13
C GLU A 66 10.70 13.64 -5.47
N TYR A 67 9.37 13.83 -5.49
CA TYR A 67 8.43 12.77 -5.88
C TYR A 67 8.60 12.35 -7.34
N LYS A 68 8.66 13.31 -8.26
CA LYS A 68 8.87 13.03 -9.69
C LYS A 68 10.22 12.36 -9.94
N SER A 69 11.25 12.80 -9.23
CA SER A 69 12.60 12.23 -9.26
C SER A 69 12.69 10.91 -8.52
N TRP A 70 11.72 10.51 -7.71
CA TRP A 70 11.64 9.16 -7.15
C TRP A 70 10.89 8.20 -8.08
N LYS A 71 9.97 8.69 -8.92
CA LYS A 71 9.29 7.84 -9.92
C LYS A 71 10.20 7.43 -11.10
N THR A 72 11.30 8.14 -11.33
CA THR A 72 12.07 8.02 -12.59
C THR A 72 13.32 7.13 -12.49
N PRO A 73 14.19 7.25 -11.47
CA PRO A 73 15.41 6.44 -11.34
C PRO A 73 15.05 5.00 -11.02
N ALA A 74 15.78 4.05 -11.59
CA ALA A 74 15.56 2.62 -11.35
C ALA A 74 15.87 2.26 -9.88
N GLY A 75 14.86 1.81 -9.14
CA GLY A 75 14.98 1.32 -7.77
C GLY A 75 15.39 2.41 -6.78
N SER A 76 14.58 3.45 -6.62
CA SER A 76 14.83 4.54 -5.65
C SER A 76 13.98 4.45 -4.38
N ALA A 77 14.49 5.01 -3.30
CA ALA A 77 13.86 5.07 -1.99
C ALA A 77 13.65 6.52 -1.53
N LEU A 78 12.40 6.87 -1.21
CA LEU A 78 12.02 8.18 -0.67
C LEU A 78 11.41 8.03 0.71
N TRP A 79 11.86 8.85 1.65
CA TRP A 79 11.29 8.94 2.98
C TRP A 79 10.59 10.28 3.20
N LEU A 80 9.27 10.26 3.38
CA LEU A 80 8.46 11.42 3.73
C LEU A 80 8.21 11.44 5.25
N HIS A 81 8.75 12.43 5.94
CA HIS A 81 8.61 12.54 7.39
C HIS A 81 7.99 13.86 7.85
N GLY A 82 7.41 13.86 9.05
CA GLY A 82 6.81 15.06 9.63
C GLY A 82 6.09 14.76 10.93
N ILE A 83 5.59 15.82 11.57
CA ILE A 83 4.88 15.72 12.86
C ILE A 83 3.61 14.85 12.76
N PRO A 84 3.09 14.30 13.87
CA PRO A 84 1.80 13.63 13.89
C PRO A 84 0.69 14.54 13.34
N GLY A 85 -0.28 13.97 12.63
CA GLY A 85 -1.45 14.70 12.17
C GLY A 85 -1.24 15.72 11.04
N CYS A 86 -0.06 15.82 10.42
CA CYS A 86 0.17 16.73 9.28
C CYS A 86 -0.29 16.20 7.91
N GLY A 87 -0.96 15.04 7.86
CA GLY A 87 -1.57 14.53 6.61
C GLY A 87 -0.69 13.57 5.79
N LYS A 88 0.45 13.09 6.31
CA LYS A 88 1.31 12.09 5.63
C LYS A 88 0.55 10.90 5.05
N SER A 89 -0.36 10.29 5.82
CA SER A 89 -1.13 9.13 5.35
C SER A 89 -2.12 9.45 4.24
N VAL A 90 -2.65 10.68 4.20
CA VAL A 90 -3.48 11.16 3.08
C VAL A 90 -2.60 11.32 1.85
N ILE A 91 -1.41 11.91 1.98
CA ILE A 91 -0.44 12.02 0.88
C ILE A 91 -0.01 10.63 0.37
N ALA A 92 0.30 9.68 1.27
CA ALA A 92 0.63 8.31 0.90
C ALA A 92 -0.50 7.65 0.10
N ALA A 93 -1.75 7.83 0.53
CA ALA A 93 -2.90 7.31 -0.20
C ALA A 93 -3.05 7.95 -1.59
N VAL A 94 -2.84 9.27 -1.69
CA VAL A 94 -2.87 10.01 -2.96
C VAL A 94 -1.77 9.55 -3.92
N ILE A 95 -0.56 9.32 -3.41
CA ILE A 95 0.55 8.78 -4.19
C ILE A 95 0.23 7.38 -4.72
N THR A 96 -0.29 6.50 -3.87
CA THR A 96 -0.70 5.16 -4.27
C THR A 96 -1.76 5.23 -5.38
N GLU A 97 -2.74 6.12 -5.27
CA GLU A 97 -3.77 6.30 -6.31
C GLU A 97 -3.17 6.83 -7.63
N ASP A 98 -2.24 7.79 -7.57
CA ASP A 98 -1.49 8.24 -8.75
C ASP A 98 -0.72 7.10 -9.43
N LEU A 99 -0.04 6.27 -8.64
CA LEU A 99 0.73 5.12 -9.14
C LEU A 99 -0.17 4.04 -9.73
N LEU A 100 -1.26 3.68 -9.06
CA LEU A 100 -2.23 2.71 -9.57
C LEU A 100 -2.80 3.18 -10.91
N ASN A 101 -3.15 4.46 -11.04
CA ASN A 101 -3.69 5.02 -12.28
C ASN A 101 -2.64 5.14 -13.39
N THR A 102 -1.41 5.56 -13.05
CA THR A 102 -0.33 5.72 -14.03
C THR A 102 0.11 4.36 -14.58
N ASN A 103 0.17 3.34 -13.72
CA ASN A 103 0.73 2.03 -14.05
C ASN A 103 -0.32 1.02 -14.56
N ALA A 104 -1.62 1.34 -14.51
CA ALA A 104 -2.71 0.40 -14.84
C ALA A 104 -2.64 -0.26 -16.23
N LYS A 105 -1.89 0.33 -17.17
CA LYS A 105 -1.75 -0.17 -18.55
C LYS A 105 -0.44 -0.93 -18.80
N GLU A 106 0.49 -0.89 -17.85
CA GLU A 106 1.82 -1.46 -17.99
C GLU A 106 1.85 -2.88 -17.39
N GLU A 107 1.90 -3.90 -18.24
CA GLU A 107 1.71 -5.31 -17.85
C GLU A 107 2.73 -5.81 -16.80
N ARG A 108 3.92 -5.21 -16.76
CA ARG A 108 5.04 -5.62 -15.90
C ARG A 108 5.42 -4.57 -14.85
N VAL A 109 4.53 -3.62 -14.59
CA VAL A 109 4.68 -2.63 -13.54
C VAL A 109 3.58 -2.81 -12.50
N ALA A 110 3.96 -2.94 -11.23
CA ALA A 110 2.99 -3.13 -10.14
C ALA A 110 3.14 -2.08 -9.05
N THR A 111 2.03 -1.84 -8.35
CA THR A 111 1.98 -0.95 -7.18
C THR A 111 1.42 -1.73 -6.01
N ALA A 112 2.14 -1.75 -4.88
CA ALA A 112 1.67 -2.33 -3.63
C ALA A 112 1.76 -1.29 -2.52
N TYR A 113 0.89 -1.40 -1.53
CA TYR A 113 0.84 -0.46 -0.42
C TYR A 113 0.46 -1.11 0.90
N PHE A 114 0.90 -0.51 2.00
CA PHE A 114 0.55 -0.97 3.33
C PHE A 114 0.47 0.21 4.30
N HIS A 115 -0.59 0.27 5.11
CA HIS A 115 -0.80 1.34 6.07
C HIS A 115 -0.78 0.77 7.49
N PHE A 116 0.33 0.98 8.20
CA PHE A 116 0.42 0.61 9.62
C PHE A 116 -0.62 1.36 10.46
N ASP A 117 -1.10 0.70 11.51
CA ASP A 117 -2.11 1.22 12.42
C ASP A 117 -1.78 0.90 13.87
N PHE A 118 -1.45 1.92 14.65
CA PHE A 118 -1.16 1.73 16.07
C PHE A 118 -2.36 1.13 16.84
N SER A 119 -3.59 1.35 16.36
CA SER A 119 -4.80 0.82 17.00
C SER A 119 -4.99 -0.69 16.80
N ASN A 120 -4.38 -1.27 15.77
CA ASN A 120 -4.46 -2.69 15.45
C ASN A 120 -3.07 -3.33 15.38
N LYS A 121 -2.53 -3.66 16.54
CA LYS A 121 -1.17 -4.20 16.68
C LYS A 121 -0.97 -5.54 15.97
N ASN A 122 -1.98 -6.42 15.97
CA ASN A 122 -1.88 -7.74 15.36
C ASN A 122 -1.71 -7.64 13.83
N ASP A 123 -2.35 -6.66 13.22
CA ASP A 123 -2.29 -6.42 11.78
C ASP A 123 -1.17 -5.45 11.38
N SER A 124 -0.43 -4.91 12.35
CA SER A 124 0.63 -3.90 12.15
C SER A 124 1.99 -4.48 12.49
N THR A 125 2.36 -5.57 11.81
CA THR A 125 3.64 -6.27 11.97
C THR A 125 4.39 -6.34 10.63
N LEU A 126 5.70 -6.56 10.66
CA LEU A 126 6.51 -6.89 9.48
C LEU A 126 5.92 -8.08 8.71
N GLY A 127 5.47 -9.12 9.43
CA GLY A 127 4.88 -10.30 8.80
C GLY A 127 3.61 -9.96 8.01
N MET A 128 2.77 -9.06 8.52
CA MET A 128 1.55 -8.63 7.82
C MET A 128 1.84 -7.72 6.62
N LEU A 129 2.83 -6.83 6.75
CA LEU A 129 3.36 -6.07 5.61
C LEU A 129 3.76 -7.01 4.48
N LEU A 130 4.66 -7.96 4.76
CA LEU A 130 5.18 -8.88 3.73
C LEU A 130 4.06 -9.70 3.07
N ARG A 131 3.16 -10.29 3.86
CA ARG A 131 2.02 -11.09 3.35
C ARG A 131 1.12 -10.25 2.43
N SER A 132 0.79 -9.02 2.85
CA SER A 132 -0.06 -8.12 2.09
C SER A 132 0.59 -7.70 0.78
N VAL A 133 1.87 -7.30 0.81
CA VAL A 133 2.60 -6.90 -0.39
C VAL A 133 2.73 -8.07 -1.37
N ILE A 134 3.14 -9.25 -0.91
CA ILE A 134 3.24 -10.45 -1.77
C ILE A 134 1.89 -10.77 -2.41
N THR A 135 0.80 -10.65 -1.64
CA THR A 135 -0.55 -10.90 -2.16
C THR A 135 -0.95 -9.88 -3.22
N GLN A 136 -0.75 -8.60 -2.96
CA GLN A 136 -1.07 -7.51 -3.89
C GLN A 136 -0.27 -7.63 -5.19
N LEU A 137 1.02 -7.91 -5.12
CA LEU A 137 1.87 -8.09 -6.30
C LEU A 137 1.46 -9.35 -7.07
N SER A 138 1.23 -10.45 -6.37
CA SER A 138 0.82 -11.70 -7.03
C SER A 138 -0.50 -11.55 -7.79
N LEU A 139 -1.46 -10.78 -7.26
CA LEU A 139 -2.73 -10.49 -7.92
C LEU A 139 -2.59 -9.58 -9.16
N GLN A 140 -1.52 -8.77 -9.22
CA GLN A 140 -1.20 -7.90 -10.36
C GLN A 140 -0.35 -8.60 -11.43
N ALA A 141 0.24 -9.76 -11.12
CA ALA A 141 1.07 -10.49 -12.07
C ALA A 141 0.20 -11.11 -13.19
N SER A 142 0.67 -11.03 -14.44
CA SER A 142 -0.01 -11.64 -15.59
C SER A 142 -0.03 -13.17 -15.56
N LEU A 143 0.87 -13.77 -14.78
CA LEU A 143 0.96 -15.21 -14.55
C LEU A 143 1.17 -15.49 -13.07
N VAL A 144 0.57 -16.58 -12.57
CA VAL A 144 0.80 -17.10 -11.22
C VAL A 144 2.30 -17.25 -10.98
N PRO A 145 2.88 -16.55 -9.99
CA PRO A 145 4.31 -16.64 -9.72
C PRO A 145 4.75 -18.08 -9.42
N PRO A 146 5.64 -18.70 -10.21
CA PRO A 146 6.07 -20.07 -9.96
C PRO A 146 6.76 -20.25 -8.61
N CYS A 147 7.46 -19.21 -8.13
CA CYS A 147 8.04 -19.17 -6.79
C CYS A 147 6.98 -19.38 -5.70
N LEU A 148 5.86 -18.67 -5.79
CA LEU A 148 4.75 -18.79 -4.85
C LEU A 148 4.14 -20.20 -4.88
N GLY A 149 3.97 -20.79 -6.07
CA GLY A 149 3.46 -22.15 -6.20
C GLY A 149 4.41 -23.22 -5.62
N ARG A 150 5.72 -23.08 -5.81
CA ARG A 150 6.73 -23.96 -5.19
C ARG A 150 6.75 -23.81 -3.67
N PHE A 151 6.80 -22.56 -3.21
CA PHE A 151 6.80 -22.20 -1.80
C PHE A 151 5.61 -22.80 -1.06
N ALA A 152 4.42 -22.68 -1.65
CA ALA A 152 3.21 -23.29 -1.12
C ALA A 152 3.26 -24.81 -1.21
N ASN A 153 3.58 -25.41 -2.36
CA ASN A 153 3.63 -26.86 -2.51
C ASN A 153 4.61 -27.54 -1.54
N ASP A 154 5.78 -26.96 -1.30
CA ASP A 154 6.76 -27.52 -0.36
C ASP A 154 6.21 -27.58 1.08
N ARG A 155 5.28 -26.68 1.43
CA ARG A 155 4.61 -26.65 2.74
C ARG A 155 3.24 -27.37 2.76
N LEU A 156 2.57 -27.47 1.62
CA LEU A 156 1.22 -28.03 1.45
C LEU A 156 1.22 -29.52 1.04
N LYS A 157 2.38 -30.15 0.82
CA LYS A 157 2.55 -31.56 0.38
C LYS A 157 1.86 -32.62 1.27
N GLY A 158 1.30 -32.25 2.43
CA GLY A 158 0.61 -33.17 3.36
C GLY A 158 -0.92 -33.14 3.34
N THR A 159 -1.57 -32.15 2.72
CA THR A 159 -3.04 -31.99 2.82
C THR A 159 -3.75 -32.45 1.56
N LYS A 160 -4.03 -33.76 1.45
CA LYS A 160 -5.13 -34.20 0.60
C LYS A 160 -6.41 -33.64 1.21
N LEU A 161 -7.05 -32.69 0.54
CA LEU A 161 -8.39 -32.20 0.85
C LEU A 161 -9.40 -33.35 0.69
N ASN A 162 -9.45 -34.23 1.68
CA ASN A 162 -10.46 -35.27 1.77
C ASN A 162 -11.73 -34.64 2.33
N GLY A 163 -12.47 -33.92 1.48
CA GLY A 163 -13.91 -33.66 1.64
C GLY A 163 -14.42 -32.99 2.93
N ILE A 164 -13.57 -32.41 3.77
CA ILE A 164 -13.96 -31.68 4.98
C ILE A 164 -13.52 -30.23 4.84
N GLU A 165 -14.48 -29.31 4.92
CA GLU A 165 -14.34 -27.85 4.99
C GLU A 165 -13.55 -27.42 6.24
N SER A 166 -12.27 -27.77 6.29
CA SER A 166 -11.31 -27.13 7.19
C SER A 166 -10.59 -26.07 6.38
N THR A 167 -10.55 -24.83 6.88
CA THR A 167 -9.91 -23.73 6.16
C THR A 167 -8.42 -24.04 6.09
N TYR A 168 -7.76 -23.81 4.95
CA TYR A 168 -6.32 -24.04 4.77
C TYR A 168 -5.42 -23.43 5.87
N LYS A 169 -5.94 -22.45 6.63
CA LYS A 169 -5.31 -21.85 7.81
C LYS A 169 -5.10 -22.83 8.97
N ASP A 170 -5.91 -23.88 9.10
CA ASP A 170 -5.98 -24.69 10.31
C ASP A 170 -5.03 -25.90 10.30
N ILE A 171 -4.41 -26.22 9.14
CA ILE A 171 -3.66 -27.49 8.95
C ILE A 171 -2.17 -27.28 8.65
N VAL A 172 -1.75 -26.11 8.13
CA VAL A 172 -0.37 -25.88 7.68
C VAL A 172 0.21 -24.61 8.30
N ALA A 173 1.38 -24.76 8.93
CA ALA A 173 2.12 -23.65 9.51
C ALA A 173 2.36 -22.53 8.48
N GLN A 174 2.01 -21.31 8.86
CA GLN A 174 2.29 -20.12 8.05
C GLN A 174 3.80 -19.87 7.94
N PRO A 175 4.27 -19.24 6.86
CA PRO A 175 5.68 -18.94 6.69
C PRO A 175 6.17 -17.90 7.70
N ASP A 176 7.45 -17.97 8.06
CA ASP A 176 8.08 -16.94 8.90
C ASP A 176 8.48 -15.71 8.08
N ASN A 177 9.02 -14.68 8.74
CA ASN A 177 9.39 -13.42 8.08
C ASN A 177 10.59 -13.57 7.13
N ILE A 178 11.50 -14.52 7.37
CA ILE A 178 12.68 -14.75 6.53
C ILE A 178 12.24 -15.38 5.20
N ASP A 179 11.38 -16.38 5.30
CA ASP A 179 10.74 -17.02 4.16
C ASP A 179 9.95 -16.02 3.31
N LEU A 180 9.15 -15.17 3.96
CA LEU A 180 8.35 -14.14 3.30
C LEU A 180 9.22 -13.06 2.64
N ALA A 181 10.30 -12.61 3.30
CA ALA A 181 11.24 -11.65 2.73
C ALA A 181 11.90 -12.21 1.45
N THR A 182 12.35 -13.46 1.49
CA THR A 182 12.92 -14.15 0.33
C THR A 182 11.90 -14.25 -0.81
N LEU A 183 10.68 -14.67 -0.49
CA LEU A 183 9.60 -14.80 -1.46
C LEU A 183 9.24 -13.46 -2.11
N LEU A 184 9.23 -12.36 -1.36
CA LEU A 184 8.95 -11.04 -1.92
C LEU A 184 9.98 -10.67 -3.00
N VAL A 185 11.27 -10.85 -2.73
CA VAL A 185 12.34 -10.57 -3.70
C VAL A 185 12.17 -11.44 -4.95
N GLU A 186 11.90 -12.74 -4.78
CA GLU A 186 11.66 -13.64 -5.91
C GLU A 186 10.45 -13.21 -6.77
N VAL A 187 9.35 -12.78 -6.13
CA VAL A 187 8.16 -12.28 -6.85
C VAL A 187 8.50 -11.00 -7.63
N VAL A 188 9.17 -10.04 -7.01
CA VAL A 188 9.58 -8.78 -7.65
C VAL A 188 10.46 -9.06 -8.86
N ASP A 189 11.53 -9.82 -8.68
CA ASP A 189 12.56 -9.98 -9.71
C ASP A 189 12.10 -10.86 -10.89
N ALA A 190 11.30 -11.89 -10.63
CA ALA A 190 10.84 -12.80 -11.66
C ALA A 190 9.69 -12.25 -12.51
N HIS A 191 8.82 -11.40 -11.94
CA HIS A 191 7.56 -11.04 -12.58
C HIS A 191 7.44 -9.61 -13.05
N PHE A 192 8.20 -8.68 -12.46
CA PHE A 192 8.05 -7.27 -12.75
C PHE A 192 9.32 -6.67 -13.34
N ASP A 193 9.14 -5.58 -14.08
CA ASP A 193 10.23 -4.70 -14.52
C ASP A 193 10.35 -3.50 -13.57
N SER A 194 9.23 -3.12 -12.92
CA SER A 194 9.20 -2.10 -11.87
C SER A 194 8.10 -2.40 -10.85
N VAL A 195 8.38 -2.18 -9.57
CA VAL A 195 7.45 -2.31 -8.46
C VAL A 195 7.54 -1.06 -7.60
N TYR A 196 6.42 -0.40 -7.37
CA TYR A 196 6.29 0.71 -6.45
C TYR A 196 5.65 0.23 -5.15
N LEU A 197 6.39 0.34 -4.05
CA LEU A 197 5.94 -0.06 -2.72
C LEU A 197 5.78 1.19 -1.84
N VAL A 198 4.55 1.46 -1.41
CA VAL A 198 4.23 2.56 -0.48
C VAL A 198 3.97 2.00 0.92
N ILE A 199 4.82 2.33 1.88
CA ILE A 199 4.70 1.93 3.29
C ILE A 199 4.38 3.17 4.11
N ASP A 200 3.15 3.24 4.58
CA ASP A 200 2.64 4.38 5.33
C ASP A 200 2.66 4.12 6.84
N ALA A 201 3.02 5.15 7.59
CA ALA A 201 3.06 5.21 9.05
C ALA A 201 3.93 4.12 9.69
N MET A 202 5.11 3.84 9.14
CA MET A 202 5.97 2.74 9.64
C MET A 202 6.36 2.89 11.12
N ASP A 203 6.33 4.09 11.70
CA ASP A 203 6.50 4.33 13.15
C ASP A 203 5.41 3.68 14.01
N GLU A 204 4.27 3.29 13.42
CA GLU A 204 3.16 2.61 14.10
C GLU A 204 3.27 1.08 14.08
N ALA A 205 4.35 0.53 13.52
CA ALA A 205 4.62 -0.91 13.54
C ALA A 205 4.82 -1.42 14.98
N SER A 206 4.16 -2.53 15.31
CA SER A 206 4.27 -3.16 16.62
C SER A 206 5.62 -3.84 16.87
N ASP A 207 6.31 -4.21 15.79
CA ASP A 207 7.64 -4.82 15.74
C ASP A 207 8.64 -3.91 15.00
N LEU A 208 8.60 -2.61 15.30
CA LEU A 208 9.38 -1.56 14.60
C LEU A 208 10.87 -1.90 14.44
N GLU A 209 11.51 -2.50 15.44
CA GLU A 209 12.95 -2.86 15.35
C GLU A 209 13.21 -3.92 14.26
N ASP A 210 12.37 -4.95 14.19
CA ASP A 210 12.48 -5.99 13.16
C ASP A 210 12.14 -5.43 11.78
N LEU A 211 11.13 -4.56 11.69
CA LEU A 211 10.79 -3.83 10.47
C LEU A 211 11.96 -2.96 9.99
N LEU A 212 12.58 -2.19 10.87
CA LEU A 212 13.71 -1.32 10.50
C LEU A 212 14.92 -2.13 10.03
N ARG A 213 15.23 -3.24 10.71
CA ARG A 213 16.31 -4.14 10.28
C ARG A 213 16.04 -4.67 8.86
N TYR A 214 14.83 -5.18 8.64
CA TYR A 214 14.40 -5.66 7.32
C TYR A 214 14.44 -4.56 6.25
N LEU A 215 13.89 -3.37 6.51
CA LEU A 215 13.88 -2.28 5.55
C LEU A 215 15.30 -1.79 5.22
N THR A 216 16.19 -1.73 6.21
CA THR A 216 17.60 -1.35 5.99
C THR A 216 18.29 -2.35 5.06
N ASP A 217 18.11 -3.65 5.30
CA ASP A 217 18.68 -4.71 4.46
C ASP A 217 18.07 -4.69 3.05
N LEU A 218 16.75 -4.60 2.96
CA LEU A 218 16.00 -4.51 1.70
C LEU A 218 16.48 -3.32 0.87
N LEU A 219 16.56 -2.13 1.46
CA LEU A 219 16.95 -0.92 0.74
C LEU A 219 18.42 -0.92 0.34
N SER A 220 19.31 -1.51 1.16
CA SER A 220 20.73 -1.62 0.85
C SER A 220 21.02 -2.60 -0.30
N GLN A 221 20.17 -3.62 -0.46
CA GLN A 221 20.36 -4.72 -1.42
C GLN A 221 19.31 -4.72 -2.54
N ARG A 222 18.45 -3.69 -2.60
CA ARG A 222 17.31 -3.65 -3.53
C ARG A 222 17.76 -3.79 -4.98
N SER A 223 16.96 -4.50 -5.77
CA SER A 223 17.12 -4.47 -7.22
C SER A 223 16.69 -3.11 -7.76
N ASN A 224 17.17 -2.78 -8.96
CA ASN A 224 16.78 -1.58 -9.69
C ASN A 224 15.29 -1.58 -10.12
N LYS A 225 14.54 -2.61 -9.76
CA LYS A 225 13.10 -2.75 -10.02
C LYS A 225 12.24 -2.28 -8.85
N LEU A 226 12.79 -2.16 -7.63
CA LEU A 226 12.00 -1.90 -6.44
C LEU A 226 12.13 -0.44 -5.99
N HIS A 227 11.06 0.32 -6.15
CA HIS A 227 10.93 1.69 -5.68
C HIS A 227 10.15 1.70 -4.37
N VAL A 228 10.70 2.31 -3.32
CA VAL A 228 10.07 2.31 -2.00
C VAL A 228 9.79 3.73 -1.56
N LEU A 229 8.55 4.00 -1.15
CA LEU A 229 8.19 5.22 -0.44
C LEU A 229 7.80 4.87 0.98
N LEU A 230 8.42 5.54 1.94
CA LEU A 230 8.18 5.36 3.36
C LEU A 230 7.57 6.64 3.92
N THR A 231 6.58 6.53 4.80
CA THR A 231 6.16 7.66 5.64
C THR A 231 6.31 7.35 7.11
N SER A 232 6.78 8.33 7.89
CA SER A 232 6.83 8.20 9.34
C SER A 232 6.94 9.53 10.09
N ARG A 233 6.95 9.47 11.42
CA ARG A 233 7.56 10.52 12.24
C ARG A 233 9.08 10.54 12.09
N LYS A 234 9.68 11.71 12.38
CA LYS A 234 11.14 11.91 12.38
C LYS A 234 11.75 11.49 13.73
N GLU A 235 11.59 10.23 14.10
CA GLU A 235 12.12 9.67 15.35
C GLU A 235 13.59 9.25 15.18
N THR A 236 14.41 9.44 16.22
CA THR A 236 15.86 9.18 16.16
C THR A 236 16.19 7.77 15.68
N THR A 237 15.48 6.75 16.15
CA THR A 237 15.69 5.36 15.74
C THR A 237 15.44 5.16 14.25
N ILE A 238 14.44 5.83 13.68
CA ILE A 238 14.11 5.76 12.25
C ILE A 238 15.14 6.54 11.43
N VAL A 239 15.54 7.73 11.88
CA VAL A 239 16.61 8.51 11.24
C VAL A 239 17.88 7.67 11.11
N SER A 240 18.35 7.09 12.22
CA SER A 240 19.57 6.28 12.25
C SER A 240 19.51 5.05 11.33
N ALA A 241 18.33 4.47 11.14
CA ALA A 241 18.15 3.32 10.27
C ALA A 241 18.11 3.72 8.78
N LEU A 242 17.45 4.84 8.45
CA LEU A 242 17.14 5.20 7.06
C LEU A 242 18.16 6.13 6.40
N GLU A 243 18.86 6.97 7.18
CA GLU A 243 19.68 8.09 6.65
C GLU A 243 20.73 7.68 5.60
N ASN A 244 21.23 6.45 5.67
CA ASN A 244 22.28 5.93 4.78
C ASN A 244 21.75 5.00 3.67
N VAL A 245 20.45 4.69 3.66
CA VAL A 245 19.85 3.70 2.73
C VAL A 245 18.75 4.29 1.84
N VAL A 246 18.22 5.46 2.18
CA VAL A 246 17.27 6.21 1.33
C VAL A 246 18.00 7.20 0.42
N ASP A 247 17.50 7.40 -0.79
CA ASP A 247 18.11 8.35 -1.75
C ASP A 247 17.60 9.77 -1.54
N THR A 248 16.39 9.91 -1.00
CA THR A 248 15.75 11.22 -0.80
C THR A 248 14.94 11.21 0.49
N SER A 249 15.16 12.23 1.32
CA SER A 249 14.38 12.48 2.54
C SER A 249 13.65 13.82 2.39
N VAL A 250 12.34 13.80 2.58
CA VAL A 250 11.48 14.98 2.44
C VAL A 250 10.75 15.23 3.75
N GLU A 251 10.88 16.44 4.28
CA GLU A 251 10.07 16.91 5.39
C GLU A 251 8.75 17.48 4.87
N MET A 252 7.65 17.19 5.54
CA MET A 252 6.36 17.83 5.28
C MET A 252 6.50 19.35 5.33
N ASP A 253 6.17 20.04 4.24
CA ASP A 253 6.27 21.49 4.15
C ASP A 253 5.16 22.14 5.00
N PRO A 254 5.49 22.90 6.06
CA PRO A 254 4.49 23.55 6.89
C PRO A 254 3.64 24.58 6.13
N VAL A 255 4.21 25.25 5.13
CA VAL A 255 3.49 26.25 4.32
C VAL A 255 2.46 25.57 3.43
N ALA A 256 2.86 24.54 2.68
CA ALA A 256 1.94 23.76 1.86
C ALA A 256 0.88 23.03 2.71
N THR A 257 1.28 22.47 3.85
CA THR A 257 0.36 21.81 4.79
C THR A 257 -0.68 22.79 5.35
N ASN A 258 -0.26 24.01 5.73
CA ASN A 258 -1.19 25.03 6.20
C ASN A 258 -2.13 25.51 5.08
N ALA A 259 -1.66 25.59 3.84
CA ALA A 259 -2.54 25.89 2.70
C ALA A 259 -3.60 24.80 2.49
N ASP A 260 -3.22 23.53 2.61
CA ASP A 260 -4.15 22.40 2.53
C ASP A 260 -5.14 22.39 3.71
N ILE A 261 -4.70 22.74 4.93
CA ILE A 261 -5.57 22.93 6.10
C ILE A 261 -6.60 24.04 5.85
N GLY A 262 -6.16 25.17 5.29
CA GLY A 262 -7.05 26.27 4.95
C GLY A 262 -8.12 25.85 3.94
N THR A 263 -7.76 25.06 2.93
CA THR A 263 -8.70 24.48 1.96
C THR A 263 -9.70 23.55 2.64
N TYR A 264 -9.23 22.67 3.53
CA TYR A 264 -10.08 21.78 4.31
C TYR A 264 -11.11 22.53 5.15
N VAL A 265 -10.68 23.56 5.89
CA VAL A 265 -11.57 24.39 6.72
C VAL A 265 -12.66 25.03 5.86
N MET A 266 -12.31 25.58 4.70
CA MET A 266 -13.29 26.23 3.82
C MET A 266 -14.31 25.25 3.25
N ASN A 267 -13.88 24.06 2.83
CA ASN A 267 -14.77 23.02 2.36
C ASN A 267 -15.74 22.57 3.46
N GLU A 268 -15.24 22.41 4.68
CA GLU A 268 -16.06 21.97 5.81
C GLU A 268 -17.07 23.04 6.25
N VAL A 269 -16.67 24.31 6.28
CA VAL A 269 -17.58 25.45 6.49
C VAL A 269 -18.69 25.48 5.42
N ALA A 270 -18.34 25.20 4.16
CA ALA A 270 -19.30 25.18 3.06
C ALA A 270 -20.31 24.00 3.15
N ARG A 271 -19.90 22.86 3.75
CA ARG A 271 -20.79 21.70 3.97
C ARG A 271 -21.81 21.94 5.06
N GLN A 272 -21.49 22.71 6.08
CA GLN A 272 -22.38 22.90 7.22
C GLN A 272 -23.44 23.98 6.94
N PRO A 273 -24.75 23.65 6.96
CA PRO A 273 -25.82 24.58 6.57
C PRO A 273 -25.86 25.87 7.42
N LYS A 274 -25.44 25.78 8.69
CA LYS A 274 -25.38 26.93 9.61
C LYS A 274 -24.22 27.86 9.26
N LEU A 275 -23.03 27.31 8.98
CA LEU A 275 -21.81 28.07 8.71
C LEU A 275 -21.79 28.62 7.28
N ARG A 276 -22.46 27.94 6.34
CA ARG A 276 -22.64 28.43 4.96
C ARG A 276 -23.36 29.77 4.89
N LYS A 277 -24.07 30.21 5.94
CA LYS A 277 -24.71 31.54 5.97
C LYS A 277 -23.76 32.67 6.39
N TRP A 278 -22.56 32.34 6.86
CA TRP A 278 -21.56 33.34 7.24
C TRP A 278 -21.15 34.21 6.05
N SER A 279 -20.88 35.47 6.34
CA SER A 279 -20.30 36.39 5.36
C SER A 279 -18.93 35.89 4.93
N GLU A 280 -18.52 36.26 3.72
CA GLU A 280 -17.21 35.87 3.19
C GLU A 280 -16.07 36.34 4.11
N GLY A 281 -16.18 37.55 4.65
CA GLY A 281 -15.21 38.06 5.63
C GLY A 281 -15.10 37.19 6.89
N LEU A 282 -16.22 36.73 7.45
CA LEU A 282 -16.20 35.87 8.63
C LEU A 282 -15.61 34.48 8.33
N ARG A 283 -15.86 33.94 7.14
CA ARG A 283 -15.25 32.66 6.73
C ARG A 283 -13.73 32.79 6.59
N GLN A 284 -13.25 33.88 5.99
CA GLN A 284 -11.81 34.15 5.86
C GLN A 284 -11.14 34.38 7.22
N GLU A 285 -11.82 35.06 8.13
CA GLU A 285 -11.34 35.26 9.51
C GLU A 285 -11.20 33.92 10.25
N VAL A 286 -12.23 33.07 10.19
CA VAL A 286 -12.20 31.73 10.79
C VAL A 286 -11.13 30.85 10.13
N GLN A 287 -11.01 30.87 8.81
CA GLN A 287 -9.96 30.14 8.10
C GLN A 287 -8.56 30.57 8.58
N THR A 288 -8.33 31.88 8.69
CA THR A 288 -7.04 32.43 9.13
C THR A 288 -6.74 32.03 10.58
N ALA A 289 -7.72 32.17 11.48
CA ALA A 289 -7.57 31.81 12.89
C ALA A 289 -7.25 30.31 13.06
N LEU A 290 -8.05 29.44 12.43
CA LEU A 290 -7.89 27.99 12.56
C LEU A 290 -6.61 27.47 11.91
N THR A 291 -6.19 28.05 10.79
CA THR A 291 -4.94 27.65 10.13
C THR A 291 -3.72 28.10 10.95
N LYS A 292 -3.78 29.29 11.55
CA LYS A 292 -2.70 29.81 12.40
C LYS A 292 -2.50 28.94 13.65
N ASP A 293 -3.59 28.51 14.28
CA ASP A 293 -3.54 27.72 15.50
C ASP A 293 -3.20 26.24 15.23
N ALA A 294 -3.52 25.74 14.03
CA ALA A 294 -3.27 24.34 13.66
C ALA A 294 -1.80 23.93 13.65
N CYS A 295 -0.85 24.87 13.49
CA CYS A 295 0.59 24.58 13.49
C CYS A 295 1.00 23.39 12.57
N GLY A 296 0.32 23.22 11.43
CA GLY A 296 0.54 22.09 10.51
C GLY A 296 -0.12 20.78 10.91
N MET A 297 -1.06 20.76 11.86
CA MET A 297 -1.77 19.57 12.33
C MET A 297 -3.28 19.66 12.09
N TYR A 298 -3.86 18.63 11.46
CA TYR A 298 -5.30 18.57 11.17
C TYR A 298 -6.19 18.30 12.39
N VAL A 299 -5.63 17.77 13.49
CA VAL A 299 -6.38 17.27 14.66
C VAL A 299 -6.91 18.42 15.54
N ASP A 300 -6.24 19.56 15.57
CA ASP A 300 -6.52 20.65 16.52
C ASP A 300 -7.45 21.76 15.98
N ILE A 301 -7.92 21.61 14.74
CA ILE A 301 -8.68 22.64 14.02
C ILE A 301 -10.06 22.87 14.66
N TRP A 302 -10.79 21.81 15.01
CA TRP A 302 -12.17 21.95 15.51
C TRP A 302 -12.28 22.03 17.03
N SER A 303 -11.35 21.42 17.77
CA SER A 303 -11.26 21.53 19.22
C SER A 303 -10.99 22.98 19.65
N SER A 304 -10.05 23.66 18.98
CA SER A 304 -9.73 25.07 19.22
C SER A 304 -10.91 26.01 18.92
N PHE A 305 -11.71 25.70 17.90
CA PHE A 305 -12.93 26.46 17.59
C PHE A 305 -14.01 26.32 18.67
N GLN A 306 -14.22 25.12 19.20
CA GLN A 306 -15.24 24.87 20.24
C GLN A 306 -14.85 25.46 21.61
N CYS A 307 -13.55 25.50 21.93
CA CYS A 307 -13.06 26.08 23.19
C CYS A 307 -13.06 27.62 23.19
N SER A 308 -12.98 28.28 22.03
CA SER A 308 -12.95 29.75 21.92
C SER A 308 -14.34 30.41 21.90
N HIS A 309 -15.42 29.62 21.79
CA HIS A 309 -16.80 30.11 21.64
C HIS A 309 -17.79 29.48 22.64
N ASN A 310 -17.29 28.97 23.78
CA ASN A 310 -18.07 28.56 24.95
C ASN A 310 -17.85 29.54 26.12
#